data_AF-A0A948Z706-F1
#
_entry.id   AF-A0A948Z706-F1
#
_cell.length_a   1.000
_cell.length_b   1.000
_cell.length_c   1.000
_cell.angle_alpha   90.00
_cell.angle_beta   90.00
_cell.angle_gamma   90.00
#
_symmetry.space_group_name_H-M   'P 1'
#
loop_
_entity.id
_entity.type
_entity.pdbx_description
1 polymer ?
#
loop_
_entity_poly.entity_id
_entity_poly.type
_entity_poly.pdbx_seq_one_letter_code
_entity_poly.pdbx_strand_id
1 'polypeptide(L)'
;MRHRKAGLKLNRTSSHRDAMFRNMVTSLFKYERIRTTDTKAKGLRRWADHLITLAKRGDLHARRQAFSIIREKDVVHKLFSKANERFGAMLGGYTRIVKLGRRPGDAAFVSMIELVTPEKSKKKKTKAKKSPAVKKKQVAVEKAKPEKKEEKLIEKIAEEKSAKSEEDTDKKPDKMELSAESEETPPEENKAEDDIENTEPEK
;
A
#
# COMPACT_ATOMS: atom_id res chain seq x y z
N MET A 1 -16.29 30.68 9.34
CA MET A 1 -15.92 29.28 9.68
C MET A 1 -14.79 28.78 8.77
N ARG A 2 -14.02 27.76 9.19
CA ARG A 2 -13.00 27.12 8.33
C ARG A 2 -13.58 25.86 7.64
N HIS A 3 -14.42 26.05 6.63
CA HIS A 3 -14.99 24.92 5.86
C HIS A 3 -13.90 24.17 5.08
N ARG A 4 -14.00 22.83 5.00
CA ARG A 4 -13.10 21.92 4.26
C ARG A 4 -11.61 22.00 4.62
N LYS A 5 -11.24 22.65 5.74
CA LYS A 5 -9.85 22.68 6.21
C LYS A 5 -9.54 21.44 7.05
N ALA A 6 -9.09 20.38 6.39
CA ALA A 6 -8.64 19.15 7.03
C ALA A 6 -7.14 19.17 7.38
N GLY A 7 -6.77 18.54 8.49
CA GLY A 7 -5.38 18.34 8.91
C GLY A 7 -4.82 19.39 9.86
N LEU A 8 -3.73 19.03 10.56
CA LEU A 8 -3.11 19.86 11.58
C LEU A 8 -2.07 20.80 10.96
N LYS A 9 -2.11 22.09 11.30
CA LYS A 9 -1.09 23.08 10.86
C LYS A 9 0.20 23.03 11.70
N LEU A 10 0.12 22.61 12.96
CA LEU A 10 1.27 22.48 13.88
C LEU A 10 2.15 23.74 13.99
N ASN A 11 1.58 24.94 13.82
CA ASN A 11 2.28 26.23 13.80
C ASN A 11 3.51 26.25 12.89
N ARG A 12 3.41 25.61 11.72
CA ARG A 12 4.46 25.55 10.70
C ARG A 12 3.90 25.94 9.33
N THR A 13 4.77 26.40 8.44
CA THR A 13 4.48 26.53 7.01
C THR A 13 4.26 25.15 6.38
N SER A 14 3.63 25.09 5.21
CA SER A 14 3.36 23.83 4.50
C SER A 14 4.64 23.07 4.20
N SER A 15 5.64 23.75 3.62
CA SER A 15 6.94 23.16 3.26
C SER A 15 7.66 22.53 4.46
N HIS A 16 7.77 23.25 5.58
CA HIS A 16 8.40 22.74 6.79
C HIS A 16 7.59 21.57 7.37
N ARG A 17 6.26 21.67 7.39
CA ARG A 17 5.42 20.60 7.90
C ARG A 17 5.61 19.31 7.09
N ASP A 18 5.66 19.40 5.77
CA ASP A 18 5.82 18.25 4.90
C ASP A 18 7.23 17.64 5.05
N ALA A 19 8.28 18.47 5.11
CA ALA A 19 9.63 18.01 5.38
C ALA A 19 9.76 17.30 6.74
N MET A 20 9.11 17.84 7.79
CA MET A 20 9.07 17.26 9.12
C MET A 20 8.38 15.89 9.11
N PHE A 21 7.24 15.75 8.44
CA PHE A 21 6.54 14.47 8.34
C PHE A 21 7.35 13.45 7.54
N ARG A 22 7.98 13.82 6.41
CA ARG A 22 8.87 12.93 5.65
C ARG A 22 10.00 12.37 6.52
N ASN A 23 10.61 13.19 7.38
CA ASN A 23 11.65 12.75 8.31
C ASN A 23 11.10 11.81 9.40
N MET A 24 9.96 12.15 10.01
CA MET A 24 9.34 11.31 11.04
C MET A 24 8.88 9.95 10.48
N VAL A 25 8.32 9.92 9.27
CA VAL A 25 7.93 8.68 8.58
C VAL A 25 9.15 7.80 8.31
N THR A 26 10.22 8.39 7.78
CA THR A 26 11.48 7.67 7.50
C THR A 26 12.03 7.06 8.79
N SER A 27 12.04 7.85 9.88
CA SER A 27 12.47 7.39 11.20
C SER A 27 11.58 6.29 11.76
N LEU A 28 10.26 6.38 11.57
CA LEU A 28 9.30 5.37 12.02
C LEU A 28 9.54 4.02 11.33
N PHE A 29 9.82 3.99 10.03
CA PHE A 29 10.10 2.72 9.33
C PHE A 29 11.50 2.17 9.61
N LYS A 30 12.46 3.06 9.90
CA LYS A 30 13.82 2.67 10.29
C LYS A 30 13.83 1.99 11.66
N TYR A 31 13.29 2.65 12.68
CA TYR A 31 13.36 2.21 14.08
C TYR A 31 12.09 1.52 14.60
N GLU A 32 11.03 1.47 13.80
CA GLU A 32 9.73 0.85 14.09
C GLU A 32 8.90 1.51 15.20
N ARG A 33 9.54 2.32 16.06
CA ARG A 33 8.93 3.08 17.15
C ARG A 33 9.60 4.43 17.31
N ILE A 34 8.82 5.49 17.50
CA ILE A 34 9.35 6.84 17.80
C ILE A 34 8.51 7.53 18.88
N ARG A 35 9.17 8.34 19.72
CA ARG A 35 8.52 9.20 20.72
C ARG A 35 8.34 10.60 20.15
N THR A 36 7.13 11.14 20.20
CA THR A 36 6.83 12.49 19.70
C THR A 36 5.64 13.10 20.44
N THR A 37 5.28 14.34 20.10
CA THR A 37 4.09 14.98 20.69
C THR A 37 2.82 14.34 20.15
N ASP A 38 1.76 14.30 20.96
CA ASP A 38 0.52 13.61 20.59
C ASP A 38 -0.09 14.09 19.27
N THR A 39 -0.05 15.40 19.05
CA THR A 39 -0.57 16.03 17.82
C THR A 39 0.24 15.62 16.58
N LYS A 40 1.57 15.47 16.71
CA LYS A 40 2.43 14.99 15.62
C LYS A 40 2.20 13.51 15.35
N ALA A 41 2.07 12.69 16.40
CA ALA A 41 1.79 11.25 16.27
C ALA A 41 0.47 11.00 15.53
N LYS A 42 -0.61 11.72 15.90
CA LYS A 42 -1.91 11.64 15.22
C LYS A 42 -1.85 12.05 13.75
N GLY A 43 -1.07 13.08 13.42
CA GLY A 43 -0.84 13.49 12.04
C GLY A 43 -0.01 12.48 11.24
N LEU A 44 0.97 11.84 11.87
CA LEU A 44 1.88 10.88 11.25
C LEU A 44 1.16 9.61 10.78
N ARG A 45 0.12 9.18 11.51
CA ARG A 45 -0.68 7.99 11.18
C ARG A 45 -1.16 7.97 9.73
N ARG A 46 -1.68 9.09 9.22
CA ARG A 46 -2.16 9.20 7.83
C ARG A 46 -1.06 8.89 6.80
N TRP A 47 0.15 9.37 7.05
CA TRP A 47 1.29 9.15 6.16
C TRP A 47 1.79 7.70 6.22
N ALA A 48 1.93 7.17 7.43
CA ALA A 48 2.39 5.80 7.64
C ALA A 48 1.40 4.79 7.02
N ASP A 49 0.10 4.97 7.25
CA ASP A 49 -0.92 4.06 6.73
C ASP A 49 -0.97 4.08 5.19
N HIS A 50 -0.81 5.25 4.58
CA HIS A 50 -0.73 5.38 3.13
C HIS A 50 0.47 4.63 2.56
N LEU A 51 1.66 4.80 3.14
CA LEU A 51 2.88 4.16 2.66
C LEU A 51 2.88 2.65 2.84
N ILE A 52 2.30 2.13 3.93
CA ILE A 52 2.17 0.68 4.12
C ILE A 52 1.18 0.11 3.10
N THR A 53 0.11 0.83 2.78
CA THR A 53 -0.85 0.42 1.74
C THR A 53 -0.18 0.34 0.36
N LEU A 54 0.66 1.32 0.03
CA LEU A 54 1.50 1.29 -1.18
C LEU A 54 2.49 0.11 -1.16
N ALA A 55 3.13 -0.14 -0.02
CA ALA A 55 4.07 -1.25 0.14
C ALA A 55 3.40 -2.61 -0.03
N LYS A 56 2.16 -2.77 0.43
CA LYS A 56 1.37 -3.99 0.23
C LYS A 56 1.06 -4.26 -1.25
N ARG A 57 0.82 -3.21 -2.04
CA ARG A 57 0.58 -3.34 -3.49
C ARG A 57 1.82 -3.87 -4.23
N GLY A 58 3.00 -3.39 -3.86
CA GLY A 58 4.28 -3.97 -4.31
C GLY A 58 4.73 -3.66 -5.74
N ASP A 59 3.95 -2.90 -6.53
CA ASP A 59 4.26 -2.54 -7.91
C ASP A 59 5.39 -1.49 -8.04
N LEU A 60 5.96 -1.37 -9.24
CA LEU A 60 7.01 -0.38 -9.52
C LEU A 60 6.49 1.05 -9.32
N HIS A 61 5.22 1.30 -9.66
CA HIS A 61 4.60 2.60 -9.49
C HIS A 61 4.46 2.99 -8.01
N ALA A 62 4.00 2.11 -7.11
CA ALA A 62 3.96 2.39 -5.68
C ALA A 62 5.35 2.64 -5.11
N ARG A 63 6.39 1.93 -5.58
CA ARG A 63 7.78 2.19 -5.18
C ARG A 63 8.19 3.62 -5.54
N ARG A 64 7.93 4.07 -6.77
CA ARG A 64 8.19 5.47 -7.20
C ARG A 64 7.43 6.49 -6.35
N GLN A 65 6.17 6.22 -6.05
CA GLN A 65 5.37 7.07 -5.16
C GLN A 65 5.98 7.12 -3.74
N ALA A 66 6.43 6.00 -3.18
CA ALA A 66 7.06 5.95 -1.87
C ALA A 66 8.39 6.74 -1.83
N PHE A 67 9.21 6.67 -2.88
CA PHE A 67 10.44 7.46 -3.01
C PHE A 67 10.21 8.97 -3.06
N SER A 68 9.04 9.43 -3.51
CA SER A 68 8.71 10.87 -3.46
C SER A 68 8.54 11.41 -2.03
N ILE A 69 8.34 10.51 -1.05
CA ILE A 69 8.06 10.83 0.35
C ILE A 69 9.24 10.44 1.24
N ILE A 70 9.70 9.19 1.17
CA ILE A 70 10.81 8.65 1.97
C ILE A 70 12.12 8.99 1.28
N ARG A 71 13.07 9.58 2.03
CA ARG A 71 14.36 10.03 1.49
C ARG A 71 15.42 8.93 1.41
N GLU A 72 15.35 7.92 2.29
CA GLU A 72 16.35 6.85 2.38
C GLU A 72 15.93 5.62 1.56
N LYS A 73 16.82 5.14 0.66
CA LYS A 73 16.53 4.01 -0.23
C LYS A 73 16.38 2.68 0.52
N ASP A 74 17.23 2.45 1.51
CA ASP A 74 17.23 1.22 2.30
C ASP A 74 15.94 1.04 3.09
N VAL A 75 15.38 2.15 3.59
CA VAL A 75 14.11 2.15 4.32
C VAL A 75 12.95 1.76 3.40
N VAL A 76 12.94 2.27 2.16
CA VAL A 76 11.94 1.86 1.15
C VAL A 76 12.08 0.38 0.83
N HIS A 77 13.31 -0.09 0.61
CA HIS A 77 13.55 -1.51 0.33
C HIS A 77 13.06 -2.40 1.49
N LYS A 78 13.46 -2.09 2.73
CA LYS A 78 13.01 -2.80 3.95
C LYS A 78 11.48 -2.81 4.06
N LEU A 79 10.84 -1.67 3.78
CA LEU A 79 9.39 -1.53 3.84
C LEU A 79 8.69 -2.47 2.85
N PHE A 80 9.05 -2.43 1.57
CA PHE A 80 8.41 -3.27 0.55
C PHE A 80 8.70 -4.76 0.73
N SER A 81 9.91 -5.13 1.17
CA SER A 81 10.26 -6.53 1.40
C SER A 81 9.52 -7.14 2.59
N LYS A 82 9.25 -6.38 3.66
CA LYS A 82 8.63 -6.88 4.90
C LYS A 82 7.13 -6.58 5.03
N ALA A 83 6.59 -5.64 4.24
CA ALA A 83 5.21 -5.17 4.43
C ALA A 83 4.16 -6.28 4.26
N ASN A 84 4.29 -7.12 3.23
CA ASN A 84 3.31 -8.18 2.97
C ASN A 84 3.29 -9.25 4.05
N GLU A 85 4.46 -9.67 4.54
CA GLU A 85 4.56 -10.63 5.64
C GLU A 85 3.93 -10.08 6.93
N ARG A 86 4.20 -8.82 7.26
CA ARG A 86 3.76 -8.22 8.53
C ARG A 86 2.32 -7.72 8.52
N PHE A 87 1.87 -7.12 7.42
CA PHE A 87 0.60 -6.39 7.32
C PHE A 87 -0.38 -6.95 6.29
N GLY A 88 -0.04 -8.06 5.62
CA GLY A 88 -0.86 -8.66 4.56
C GLY A 88 -2.31 -8.89 4.99
N ALA A 89 -2.50 -9.47 6.19
CA ALA A 89 -3.81 -9.80 6.74
C ALA A 89 -4.63 -8.60 7.27
N MET A 90 -4.05 -7.40 7.39
CA MET A 90 -4.71 -6.22 7.97
C MET A 90 -5.20 -5.27 6.87
N LEU A 91 -6.44 -4.78 6.96
CA LEU A 91 -7.02 -3.83 6.00
C LEU A 91 -6.74 -2.36 6.35
N GLY A 92 -6.03 -2.07 7.45
CA GLY A 92 -5.67 -0.72 7.88
C GLY A 92 -5.23 -0.66 9.33
N GLY A 93 -4.91 0.54 9.82
CA GLY A 93 -4.53 0.76 11.22
C GLY A 93 -3.20 0.10 11.57
N TYR A 94 -2.17 0.33 10.76
CA TYR A 94 -0.88 -0.35 10.88
C TYR A 94 0.02 0.26 11.97
N THR A 95 -0.37 1.42 12.49
CA THR A 95 0.30 2.12 13.59
C THR A 95 -0.56 2.14 14.84
N ARG A 96 0.09 2.03 16.00
CA ARG A 96 -0.52 2.21 17.33
C ARG A 96 0.11 3.44 17.99
N ILE A 97 -0.72 4.23 18.66
CA ILE A 97 -0.29 5.38 19.46
C ILE A 97 -0.53 5.06 20.93
N VAL A 98 0.53 5.09 21.73
CA VAL A 98 0.50 4.87 23.19
C VAL A 98 0.84 6.17 23.89
N LYS A 99 0.01 6.60 24.84
CA LYS A 99 0.24 7.80 25.65
C LYS A 99 1.34 7.51 26.67
N LEU A 100 2.36 8.38 26.74
CA LEU A 100 3.45 8.23 27.71
C LEU A 100 3.30 9.18 28.91
N GLY A 101 2.66 10.34 28.72
CA GLY A 101 2.49 11.34 29.78
C GLY A 101 2.76 12.75 29.27
N ARG A 102 3.16 13.65 30.19
CA ARG A 102 3.56 15.02 29.88
C ARG A 102 5.07 15.18 29.95
N ARG A 103 5.64 15.95 29.03
CA ARG A 103 7.07 16.28 29.03
C ARG A 103 7.37 17.36 30.07
N PRO A 104 8.46 17.24 30.85
CA PRO A 104 8.90 18.31 31.75
C PRO A 104 9.32 19.57 30.97
N GLY A 105 9.04 20.75 31.52
CA GLY A 105 9.35 22.04 30.91
C GLY A 105 8.13 22.67 30.22
N ASP A 106 7.64 22.07 29.14
CA ASP A 106 6.52 22.64 28.36
C ASP A 106 5.16 21.94 28.58
N ALA A 107 5.13 20.95 29.48
CA ALA A 107 3.94 20.15 29.83
C ALA A 107 3.24 19.51 28.61
N ALA A 108 3.90 19.39 27.47
CA ALA A 108 3.30 18.86 26.25
C ALA A 108 3.01 17.36 26.39
N PHE A 109 1.84 16.92 25.91
CA PHE A 109 1.52 15.48 25.88
C PHE A 109 2.40 14.74 24.88
N VAL A 110 3.12 13.74 25.37
CA VAL A 110 4.01 12.88 24.59
C VAL A 110 3.34 11.52 24.39
N SER A 111 3.46 11.02 23.18
CA SER A 111 2.98 9.70 22.77
C SER A 111 4.10 8.95 22.05
N MET A 112 4.18 7.64 22.28
CA MET A 112 4.93 6.73 21.43
C MET A 112 4.04 6.32 20.26
N ILE A 113 4.57 6.36 19.04
CA ILE A 113 3.93 5.73 17.88
C ILE A 113 4.78 4.55 17.43
N GLU A 114 4.13 3.40 17.26
CA GLU A 114 4.76 2.13 16.90
C GLU A 114 4.04 1.45 15.74
N LEU A 115 4.79 0.69 14.94
CA LEU A 115 4.22 -0.22 13.95
C LEU A 115 3.64 -1.46 14.65
N VAL A 116 2.40 -1.83 14.30
CA VAL A 116 1.76 -3.02 14.83
C VAL A 116 2.52 -4.26 14.37
N THR A 117 2.86 -5.15 15.30
CA THR A 117 3.28 -6.51 15.00
C THR A 117 2.08 -7.42 15.20
N PRO A 118 1.71 -8.28 14.23
CA PRO A 118 0.84 -9.38 14.56
C PRO A 118 1.56 -10.21 15.62
N GLU A 119 1.01 -10.26 16.84
CA GLU A 119 1.42 -11.22 17.85
C GLU A 119 1.31 -12.59 17.17
N LYS A 120 2.44 -13.25 16.89
CA LYS A 120 2.44 -14.68 16.58
C LYS A 120 1.85 -15.32 17.82
N SER A 121 0.54 -15.59 17.79
CA SER A 121 -0.17 -16.12 18.93
C SER A 121 0.62 -17.31 19.46
N LYS A 122 1.24 -17.14 20.64
CA LYS A 122 1.66 -18.30 21.43
C LYS A 122 0.34 -19.00 21.71
N LYS A 123 0.00 -20.01 20.91
CA LYS A 123 -1.17 -20.86 21.12
C LYS A 123 -1.14 -21.27 22.59
N LYS A 124 -1.95 -20.61 23.42
CA LYS A 124 -2.22 -21.10 24.77
C LYS A 124 -2.87 -22.46 24.54
N LYS A 125 -2.12 -23.53 24.79
CA LYS A 125 -2.67 -24.89 24.85
C LYS A 125 -3.85 -24.81 25.81
N THR A 126 -5.05 -24.90 25.28
CA THR A 126 -6.27 -25.07 26.06
C THR A 126 -6.08 -26.34 26.89
N LYS A 127 -5.95 -26.19 28.21
CA LYS A 127 -6.09 -27.34 29.12
C LYS A 127 -7.50 -27.88 28.91
N ALA A 128 -7.57 -29.09 28.37
CA ALA A 128 -8.80 -29.85 28.21
C ALA A 128 -9.55 -29.86 29.54
N LYS A 129 -10.70 -29.19 29.60
CA LYS A 129 -11.68 -29.43 30.66
C LYS A 129 -12.31 -30.79 30.36
N LYS A 130 -12.12 -31.71 31.31
CA LYS A 130 -12.78 -33.01 31.38
C LYS A 130 -14.29 -32.85 31.14
N SER A 131 -14.81 -33.67 30.25
CA SER A 131 -16.24 -33.97 30.14
C SER A 131 -16.76 -34.58 31.45
N PRO A 132 -18.04 -34.34 31.78
CA PRO A 132 -18.87 -35.39 32.32
C PRO A 132 -19.95 -35.76 31.29
N ALA A 133 -19.99 -37.06 31.00
CA ALA A 133 -21.04 -37.69 30.23
C ALA A 133 -22.38 -37.70 31.02
N VAL A 134 -23.44 -37.99 30.26
CA VAL A 134 -24.77 -38.47 30.66
C VAL A 134 -25.86 -37.40 30.84
N LYS A 135 -26.67 -37.17 29.80
CA LYS A 135 -28.05 -37.70 29.71
C LYS A 135 -28.65 -37.54 28.30
N LYS A 136 -29.22 -38.64 27.80
CA LYS A 136 -29.97 -38.85 26.55
C LYS A 136 -31.27 -38.03 26.50
N LYS A 137 -31.63 -37.54 25.29
CA LYS A 137 -32.95 -37.65 24.62
C LYS A 137 -32.82 -36.98 23.24
N GLN A 138 -32.88 -37.76 22.14
CA GLN A 138 -34.01 -37.80 21.18
C GLN A 138 -34.34 -36.39 20.65
N VAL A 139 -34.09 -36.06 19.37
CA VAL A 139 -34.91 -36.45 18.20
C VAL A 139 -34.04 -36.54 16.93
N ALA A 140 -34.28 -37.58 16.13
CA ALA A 140 -33.78 -37.77 14.77
C ALA A 140 -34.88 -37.40 13.74
N VAL A 141 -34.49 -37.32 12.45
CA VAL A 141 -35.31 -37.25 11.21
C VAL A 141 -35.57 -35.81 10.73
N GLU A 142 -35.31 -35.35 9.50
CA GLU A 142 -34.62 -35.79 8.26
C GLU A 142 -34.71 -34.61 7.24
N LYS A 143 -33.89 -34.64 6.18
CA LYS A 143 -34.09 -34.04 4.81
C LYS A 143 -33.91 -32.51 4.66
N ALA A 144 -33.33 -31.94 3.59
CA ALA A 144 -32.72 -32.44 2.35
C ALA A 144 -31.89 -31.32 1.66
N LYS A 145 -30.92 -31.75 0.83
CA LYS A 145 -30.12 -31.01 -0.16
C LYS A 145 -30.97 -30.16 -1.15
N PRO A 146 -30.51 -28.96 -1.57
CA PRO A 146 -30.92 -28.35 -2.84
C PRO A 146 -29.68 -28.11 -3.75
N GLU A 147 -29.32 -29.10 -4.57
CA GLU A 147 -28.24 -29.00 -5.58
C GLU A 147 -28.76 -28.91 -7.03
N LYS A 148 -30.07 -28.67 -7.25
CA LYS A 148 -30.68 -28.73 -8.60
C LYS A 148 -31.27 -27.42 -9.13
N LYS A 149 -30.87 -26.27 -8.59
CA LYS A 149 -31.38 -24.95 -9.05
C LYS A 149 -30.35 -24.07 -9.76
N GLU A 150 -29.06 -24.40 -9.74
CA GLU A 150 -28.02 -23.54 -10.34
C GLU A 150 -27.78 -23.83 -11.84
N GLU A 151 -28.06 -25.04 -12.33
CA GLU A 151 -27.82 -25.39 -13.74
C GLU A 151 -28.81 -24.73 -14.72
N LYS A 152 -30.02 -24.34 -14.28
CA LYS A 152 -31.03 -23.71 -15.15
C LYS A 152 -30.87 -22.19 -15.33
N LEU A 153 -29.94 -21.55 -14.62
CA LEU A 153 -29.70 -20.11 -14.69
C LEU A 153 -28.56 -19.74 -15.65
N ILE A 154 -27.71 -20.70 -16.03
CA ILE A 154 -26.54 -20.47 -16.90
C ILE A 154 -26.93 -20.53 -18.38
N GLU A 155 -27.89 -21.38 -18.78
CA GLU A 155 -28.35 -21.47 -20.17
C GLU A 155 -29.13 -20.24 -20.67
N LYS A 156 -29.82 -19.51 -19.79
CA LYS A 156 -30.60 -18.32 -20.20
C LYS A 156 -29.78 -17.05 -20.40
N ILE A 157 -28.54 -16.99 -19.92
CA ILE A 157 -27.66 -15.80 -20.05
C ILE A 157 -26.78 -15.90 -21.31
N ALA A 158 -26.62 -17.10 -21.88
CA ALA A 158 -25.84 -17.32 -23.10
C ALA A 158 -26.62 -16.97 -24.38
N GLU A 159 -27.95 -17.04 -24.37
CA GLU A 159 -28.81 -16.77 -25.54
C GLU A 159 -29.09 -15.27 -25.80
N GLU A 160 -28.91 -14.39 -24.80
CA GLU A 160 -29.12 -12.94 -24.97
C GLU A 160 -27.86 -12.18 -25.47
N LYS A 161 -26.71 -12.84 -25.58
CA LYS A 161 -25.46 -12.21 -26.07
C LYS A 161 -25.14 -12.49 -27.54
N SER A 162 -25.85 -13.38 -28.21
CA SER A 162 -25.61 -13.67 -29.65
C SER A 162 -26.51 -12.86 -30.61
N ALA A 163 -27.39 -11.99 -30.11
CA ALA A 163 -28.33 -11.22 -30.93
C ALA A 163 -27.97 -9.73 -31.11
N LYS A 164 -26.70 -9.33 -30.93
CA LYS A 164 -26.29 -7.91 -31.04
C LYS A 164 -24.99 -7.64 -31.81
N SER A 165 -24.59 -8.53 -32.71
CA SER A 165 -23.38 -8.37 -33.53
C SER A 165 -23.63 -8.40 -35.05
N GLU A 166 -24.86 -8.16 -35.50
CA GLU A 166 -25.18 -8.01 -36.92
C GLU A 166 -25.85 -6.66 -37.17
N GLU A 167 -25.06 -5.61 -37.35
CA GLU A 167 -25.38 -4.46 -38.20
C GLU A 167 -24.12 -3.59 -38.38
N ASP A 168 -23.92 -3.09 -39.60
CA ASP A 168 -22.84 -2.25 -40.13
C ASP A 168 -21.49 -2.87 -40.54
N THR A 169 -21.51 -3.55 -41.70
CA THR A 169 -20.46 -3.40 -42.73
C THR A 169 -21.12 -3.27 -44.11
N ASP A 170 -21.07 -2.08 -44.73
CA ASP A 170 -20.39 -1.82 -46.02
C ASP A 170 -20.95 -0.61 -46.79
N LYS A 171 -20.08 0.38 -47.04
CA LYS A 171 -20.04 1.08 -48.33
C LYS A 171 -18.59 1.40 -48.71
N LYS A 172 -18.20 0.75 -49.81
CA LYS A 172 -16.89 0.58 -50.50
C LYS A 172 -16.42 1.86 -51.26
N PRO A 173 -15.32 1.82 -52.05
CA PRO A 173 -13.93 2.16 -51.73
C PRO A 173 -13.35 3.31 -52.63
N ASP A 174 -12.08 3.68 -52.48
CA ASP A 174 -11.24 3.94 -53.67
C ASP A 174 -9.74 3.73 -53.44
N LYS A 175 -9.09 3.27 -54.51
CA LYS A 175 -7.70 2.82 -54.65
C LYS A 175 -6.69 3.97 -54.68
N MET A 176 -5.47 3.72 -54.21
CA MET A 176 -4.25 3.87 -55.03
C MET A 176 -3.01 3.30 -54.31
N GLU A 177 -2.40 2.30 -54.94
CA GLU A 177 -1.02 1.88 -54.72
C GLU A 177 -0.05 2.96 -55.24
N LEU A 178 1.13 3.12 -54.64
CA LEU A 178 2.41 2.82 -55.30
C LEU A 178 3.62 3.06 -54.38
N SER A 179 4.53 2.10 -54.51
CA SER A 179 5.93 1.95 -54.08
C SER A 179 6.87 3.15 -54.23
N ALA A 180 7.87 3.26 -53.33
CA ALA A 180 9.31 2.99 -53.58
C ALA A 180 10.23 3.74 -52.58
N GLU A 181 11.29 3.02 -52.15
CA GLU A 181 12.68 3.41 -51.75
C GLU A 181 13.02 4.91 -51.54
N SER A 182 13.85 5.40 -50.60
CA SER A 182 15.12 4.93 -49.99
C SER A 182 15.57 5.94 -48.89
N GLU A 183 16.69 5.65 -48.22
CA GLU A 183 17.58 6.51 -47.39
C GLU A 183 17.48 6.42 -45.84
N GLU A 184 18.42 5.66 -45.25
CA GLU A 184 19.49 6.08 -44.31
C GLU A 184 19.20 7.26 -43.34
N THR A 185 19.57 7.33 -42.06
CA THR A 185 20.31 6.58 -41.03
C THR A 185 20.02 7.29 -39.69
N PRO A 186 20.15 6.64 -38.51
CA PRO A 186 19.92 7.26 -37.20
C PRO A 186 21.20 7.90 -36.60
N PRO A 187 21.11 9.02 -35.84
CA PRO A 187 22.24 9.50 -35.04
C PRO A 187 22.22 8.89 -33.63
N GLU A 188 23.19 8.00 -33.35
CA GLU A 188 23.65 7.67 -32.00
C GLU A 188 24.90 8.52 -31.71
N GLU A 189 24.82 9.39 -30.70
CA GLU A 189 25.95 10.19 -30.24
C GLU A 189 26.12 10.06 -28.72
N ASN A 190 27.38 9.84 -28.35
CA ASN A 190 28.03 10.13 -27.06
C ASN A 190 27.97 9.06 -25.95
N LYS A 191 29.00 8.19 -25.95
CA LYS A 191 29.68 7.65 -24.76
C LYS A 191 31.02 7.04 -25.13
N ALA A 192 32.11 7.72 -24.75
CA ALA A 192 33.34 7.20 -24.16
C ALA A 192 34.49 8.15 -24.51
N GLU A 193 35.05 8.79 -23.50
CA GLU A 193 36.51 9.01 -23.33
C GLU A 193 36.69 9.67 -21.95
N ASP A 194 36.88 8.80 -20.96
CA ASP A 194 37.42 9.13 -19.65
C ASP A 194 38.95 9.19 -19.81
N ASP A 195 39.52 10.39 -19.91
CA ASP A 195 40.96 10.58 -19.70
C ASP A 195 41.20 11.29 -18.37
N ILE A 196 41.83 10.51 -17.50
CA ILE A 196 42.32 10.86 -16.19
C ILE A 196 43.60 11.67 -16.38
N GLU A 197 43.56 12.97 -16.16
CA GLU A 197 44.77 13.72 -15.84
C GLU A 197 44.65 14.47 -14.51
N ASN A 198 45.60 14.06 -13.66
CA ASN A 198 45.81 14.39 -12.28
C ASN A 198 46.77 15.59 -12.26
N THR A 199 46.36 16.74 -11.73
CA THR A 199 47.29 17.82 -11.32
C THR A 199 46.57 18.85 -10.44
N GLU A 200 46.73 18.70 -9.13
CA GLU A 200 46.86 19.84 -8.20
C GLU A 200 48.37 20.11 -8.00
N PRO A 201 48.84 21.22 -7.38
CA PRO A 201 48.19 22.48 -6.96
C PRO A 201 49.01 23.77 -7.32
N GLU A 202 48.48 24.94 -6.91
CA GLU A 202 49.15 26.20 -6.49
C GLU A 202 48.68 27.48 -7.19
N LYS A 203 47.81 28.26 -6.52
CA LYS A 203 48.12 29.57 -5.91
C LYS A 203 46.92 30.13 -5.14
#